data_AF-A0A4R0DDC8-F1
#
_entry.id   AF-A0A4R0DDC8-F1
#
_cell.length_a   1.000
_cell.length_b   1.000
_cell.length_c   1.000
_cell.angle_alpha   90.00
_cell.angle_beta   90.00
_cell.angle_gamma   90.00
#
_symmetry.space_group_name_H-M   'P 1'
#
loop_
_entity.id
_entity.type
_entity.pdbx_description
1 polymer ?
#
loop_
_entity_poly.entity_id
_entity_poly.type
_entity_poly.pdbx_seq_one_letter_code
_entity_poly.pdbx_strand_id
1 'polypeptide(L)'
;MMNILATIFFPFLVNRKLCWIIIIGVGLSLLIKIGMDYQLAKLHSQMAGTLLQGLEPYRLIKRYKYLIICILIWTLIASSKEYFKTFNKYY
;
A
#
# COMPACT_ATOMS: atom_id res chain seq x y z
N MET A 1 8.19 -30.57 0.80
CA MET A 1 7.56 -29.28 1.19
C MET A 1 8.50 -28.08 1.02
N MET A 2 9.78 -28.18 1.37
CA MET A 2 10.76 -27.07 1.27
C MET A 2 10.97 -26.53 -0.18
N ASN A 3 10.90 -27.40 -1.19
CA ASN A 3 11.01 -26.98 -2.59
C ASN A 3 9.88 -26.06 -3.07
N ILE A 4 8.64 -26.25 -2.61
CA ILE A 4 7.49 -25.46 -3.09
C ILE A 4 7.60 -24.01 -2.60
N LEU A 5 8.00 -23.83 -1.34
CA LEU A 5 8.29 -22.51 -0.78
C LEU A 5 9.41 -21.82 -1.56
N ALA A 6 10.49 -22.53 -1.85
CA ALA A 6 11.59 -21.99 -2.64
C ALA A 6 11.11 -21.54 -4.04
N THR A 7 10.27 -22.32 -4.73
CA THR A 7 9.74 -21.96 -6.05
C THR A 7 8.81 -20.74 -6.01
N ILE A 8 8.02 -20.57 -4.95
CA ILE A 8 7.12 -19.41 -4.79
C ILE A 8 7.91 -18.14 -4.47
N PHE A 9 8.98 -18.24 -3.67
CA PHE A 9 9.82 -17.09 -3.33
C PHE A 9 10.91 -16.79 -4.38
N PHE A 10 11.21 -17.73 -5.27
CA PHE A 10 12.25 -17.58 -6.30
C PHE A 10 12.07 -16.34 -7.20
N PRO A 11 10.86 -16.03 -7.71
CA PRO A 11 10.65 -14.82 -8.51
C PRO A 11 10.89 -13.53 -7.72
N PHE A 12 10.62 -13.52 -6.41
CA PHE A 12 10.89 -12.37 -5.53
C PHE A 12 12.39 -12.22 -5.21
N LEU A 13 13.13 -13.33 -5.13
CA LEU A 13 14.57 -13.33 -4.90
C LEU A 13 15.37 -12.95 -6.16
N VAL A 14 14.88 -13.33 -7.34
CA VAL A 14 15.60 -13.14 -8.60
C VAL A 14 15.27 -11.82 -9.27
N ASN A 15 14.01 -11.34 -9.18
CA ASN A 15 13.62 -10.12 -9.84
C ASN A 15 13.61 -8.91 -8.89
N ARG A 16 14.70 -8.15 -8.95
CA ARG A 16 14.85 -6.89 -8.19
C ARG A 16 13.69 -5.91 -8.46
N LYS A 17 13.11 -5.91 -9.67
CA LYS A 17 11.97 -5.03 -10.01
C LYS A 17 10.70 -5.40 -9.22
N LEU A 18 10.46 -6.69 -8.98
CA LEU A 18 9.34 -7.17 -8.15
C LEU A 18 9.43 -6.65 -6.71
N CYS A 19 10.62 -6.79 -6.11
CA CYS A 19 10.88 -6.23 -4.78
C CYS A 19 10.67 -4.72 -4.74
N TRP A 20 11.16 -3.98 -5.75
CA TRP A 20 10.92 -2.53 -5.84
C TRP A 20 9.44 -2.17 -5.95
N ILE A 21 8.64 -2.91 -6.73
CA ILE A 21 7.19 -2.68 -6.85
C ILE A 21 6.51 -2.82 -5.48
N ILE A 22 6.88 -3.85 -4.71
CA ILE A 22 6.30 -4.10 -3.37
C ILE A 22 6.76 -3.01 -2.39
N ILE A 23 8.05 -2.69 -2.37
CA ILE A 23 8.60 -1.65 -1.50
C ILE A 23 7.94 -0.30 -1.78
N ILE A 24 7.76 0.06 -3.06
CA ILE A 24 7.11 1.31 -3.45
C ILE A 24 5.64 1.26 -3.07
N GLY A 25 4.89 0.22 -3.39
CA GLY A 25 3.46 0.17 -3.09
C GLY A 25 3.15 0.15 -1.58
N VAL A 26 3.89 -0.65 -0.81
CA VAL A 26 3.76 -0.72 0.65
C VAL A 26 4.27 0.57 1.30
N GLY A 27 5.41 1.10 0.83
CA GLY A 27 5.99 2.34 1.34
C GLY A 27 5.10 3.56 1.10
N LEU A 28 4.51 3.69 -0.10
CA LEU A 28 3.56 4.75 -0.41
C LEU A 28 2.31 4.67 0.47
N SER A 29 1.79 3.46 0.68
CA SER A 29 0.62 3.22 1.54
C SER A 29 0.89 3.63 2.99
N LEU A 30 2.08 3.32 3.51
CA LEU A 30 2.53 3.72 4.85
C LEU A 30 2.69 5.24 4.97
N LEU A 31 3.32 5.88 3.98
CA LEU A 31 3.48 7.34 3.95
C LEU A 31 2.13 8.07 3.97
N ILE A 32 1.15 7.60 3.20
CA ILE A 32 -0.20 8.16 3.19
C ILE A 32 -0.87 8.00 4.55
N LYS A 33 -0.71 6.82 5.19
CA LYS A 33 -1.26 6.56 6.52
C LYS A 33 -0.66 7.50 7.57
N ILE A 34 0.67 7.64 7.60
CA ILE A 34 1.38 8.54 8.53
C ILE A 34 0.97 10.01 8.31
N GLY A 35 0.91 10.45 7.06
CA GLY A 35 0.47 11.80 6.72
C GLY A 35 -0.97 12.07 7.16
N MET A 36 -1.85 11.07 7.02
CA MET A 36 -3.23 11.15 7.49
C MET A 36 -3.31 11.20 9.01
N ASP A 37 -2.60 10.32 9.73
CA ASP A 37 -2.57 10.30 11.20
C ASP A 37 -2.07 11.65 11.76
N TYR A 38 -1.08 12.26 11.11
CA TYR A 38 -0.60 13.59 11.44
C TYR A 38 -1.63 14.70 11.18
N GLN A 39 -2.30 14.68 10.02
CA GLN A 39 -3.37 15.64 9.70
C GLN A 39 -4.56 15.50 10.65
N LEU A 40 -4.91 14.26 11.02
CA LEU A 40 -6.00 13.97 11.96
C LEU A 40 -5.66 14.50 13.35
N ALA A 41 -4.45 14.26 13.86
CA ALA A 41 -3.99 14.77 15.14
C ALA A 41 -3.97 16.30 15.17
N LYS A 42 -3.53 16.95 14.08
CA LYS A 42 -3.53 18.41 13.94
C LYS A 42 -4.95 19.00 13.87
N LEU A 43 -5.85 18.37 13.12
CA LEU A 43 -7.26 18.77 13.06
C LEU A 43 -7.94 18.60 14.41
N HIS A 44 -7.65 17.50 15.11
CA HIS A 44 -8.24 17.22 16.41
C HIS A 44 -7.81 18.24 17.48
N SER A 45 -6.57 18.72 17.44
CA SER A 45 -6.09 19.78 18.33
C SER A 45 -6.61 21.17 17.96
N GLN A 46 -6.91 21.43 16.69
CA GLN A 46 -7.43 22.73 16.22
C GLN A 46 -8.97 22.86 16.30
N MET A 47 -9.72 21.76 16.18
CA MET A 47 -11.20 21.76 16.17
C MET A 47 -11.83 21.28 17.48
N ALA A 48 -11.04 21.08 18.54
CA ALA A 48 -11.53 20.68 19.86
C ALA A 48 -12.62 21.64 20.36
N GLY A 49 -13.89 21.20 20.36
CA GLY A 49 -15.03 21.96 20.89
C GLY A 49 -15.96 22.60 19.86
N THR A 50 -15.86 22.29 18.56
CA THR A 50 -16.75 22.84 17.52
C THR A 50 -17.61 21.77 16.83
N LEU A 51 -18.82 22.11 16.37
CA LEU A 51 -19.76 21.18 15.68
C LEU A 51 -19.18 20.53 14.39
N LEU A 52 -18.12 21.10 13.82
CA LEU A 52 -17.41 20.57 12.64
C LEU A 52 -16.42 19.43 12.95
N GLN A 53 -16.16 19.17 14.23
CA GLN A 53 -15.18 18.22 14.73
C GLN A 53 -15.43 16.77 14.25
N GLY A 54 -16.65 16.43 13.81
CA GLY A 54 -16.98 15.10 13.26
C GLY A 54 -17.09 15.01 11.74
N LEU A 55 -17.47 16.10 11.04
CA LEU A 55 -17.95 16.00 9.65
C LEU A 55 -16.82 16.09 8.61
N GLU A 56 -15.86 16.99 8.82
CA GLU A 56 -14.69 17.16 7.94
C GLU A 56 -13.67 16.01 8.03
N PRO A 57 -13.26 15.53 9.23
CA PRO A 57 -12.30 14.43 9.31
C PRO A 57 -12.85 13.13 8.72
N TYR A 58 -14.16 12.88 8.83
CA TYR A 58 -14.80 11.69 8.26
C TYR A 58 -14.70 11.64 6.73
N ARG A 59 -14.91 12.77 6.04
CA ARG A 59 -14.81 12.85 4.57
C ARG A 59 -13.37 12.67 4.08
N LEU A 60 -12.40 13.23 4.81
CA LEU A 60 -10.97 13.05 4.54
C LEU A 60 -10.57 11.58 4.69
N ILE A 61 -10.86 10.95 5.84
CA ILE A 61 -10.55 9.52 6.10
C ILE A 61 -11.14 8.62 5.00
N LYS A 62 -12.39 8.87 4.57
CA LYS A 62 -13.03 8.07 3.52
C LYS A 62 -12.27 8.16 2.19
N ARG A 63 -11.88 9.37 1.75
CA ARG A 63 -11.10 9.56 0.52
C ARG A 63 -9.74 8.86 0.58
N TYR A 64 -9.03 8.96 1.71
CA TYR A 64 -7.72 8.32 1.87
C TYR A 64 -7.81 6.79 1.88
N LYS A 65 -8.85 6.21 2.51
CA LYS A 65 -9.09 4.76 2.45
C LYS A 65 -9.25 4.27 1.01
N TYR A 66 -10.03 4.97 0.19
CA TYR A 66 -10.13 4.62 -1.23
C TYR A 66 -8.79 4.73 -1.97
N LEU A 67 -8.00 5.76 -1.68
CA LEU A 67 -6.70 5.98 -2.31
C LEU A 67 -5.71 4.86 -1.97
N ILE A 68 -5.64 4.45 -0.69
CA ILE A 68 -4.83 3.31 -0.24
C ILE A 68 -5.28 2.01 -0.91
N ILE A 69 -6.60 1.77 -1.01
CA ILE A 69 -7.14 0.59 -1.69
C ILE A 69 -6.73 0.57 -3.17
N CYS A 70 -6.84 1.70 -3.87
CA CYS A 70 -6.41 1.80 -5.27
C CYS A 70 -4.91 1.52 -5.44
N ILE A 71 -4.07 2.03 -4.53
CA ILE A 71 -2.62 1.75 -4.54
C ILE A 71 -2.37 0.26 -4.30
N LEU A 72 -3.03 -0.36 -3.33
CA LEU A 72 -2.87 -1.79 -3.05
C LEU A 72 -3.29 -2.65 -4.25
N ILE A 73 -4.43 -2.35 -4.88
CA ILE A 73 -4.90 -3.05 -6.10
C ILE A 73 -3.88 -2.87 -7.24
N TRP A 74 -3.39 -1.65 -7.46
CA TRP A 74 -2.37 -1.39 -8.48
C TRP A 74 -1.08 -2.18 -8.21
N THR A 75 -0.64 -2.20 -6.95
CA THR A 75 0.57 -2.91 -6.52
C THR A 75 0.40 -4.42 -6.73
N LEU A 76 -0.78 -4.97 -6.42
CA LEU A 76 -1.11 -6.37 -6.64
C LEU A 76 -1.04 -6.72 -8.14
N ILE A 77 -1.68 -5.93 -8.99
CA ILE A 77 -1.69 -6.16 -10.46
C ILE A 77 -0.27 -6.07 -11.03
N ALA A 78 0.49 -5.04 -10.65
CA ALA A 78 1.85 -4.82 -11.11
C ALA A 78 2.78 -5.96 -10.66
N SER A 79 2.68 -6.38 -9.40
CA SER A 79 3.46 -7.51 -8.87
C SER A 79 3.09 -8.83 -9.56
N SER A 80 1.80 -9.15 -9.72
CA SER A 80 1.36 -10.37 -10.40
C SER A 80 1.86 -10.43 -11.84
N LYS A 81 1.77 -9.33 -12.60
CA LYS A 81 2.24 -9.27 -13.99
C LYS A 81 3.74 -9.56 -14.10
N GLU A 82 4.54 -8.97 -13.22
CA GLU A 82 5.99 -9.14 -13.22
C GLU A 82 6.38 -10.52 -12.66
N TYR A 83 5.59 -11.08 -11.73
CA TYR A 83 5.72 -12.45 -11.22
C TYR A 83 5.53 -13.49 -12.32
N PHE A 84 4.42 -13.44 -13.06
CA PHE A 84 4.18 -14.38 -14.18
C PHE A 84 5.23 -14.24 -15.28
N LYS A 85 5.67 -13.01 -15.58
CA LYS A 85 6.73 -12.78 -16.56
C LYS A 85 8.07 -13.39 -16.13
N THR A 86 8.41 -13.30 -14.85
CA THR A 86 9.62 -13.89 -14.30
C THR A 86 9.50 -15.41 -14.27
N PHE A 87 8.35 -15.93 -13.84
CA PHE A 87 8.08 -17.36 -13.80
C PHE A 87 8.24 -18.00 -15.19
N ASN A 88 7.55 -17.49 -16.22
CA ASN A 88 7.64 -17.99 -17.61
C ASN A 88 9.03 -17.84 -18.25
N LYS A 89 9.94 -17.04 -17.67
CA LYS A 89 11.30 -16.87 -18.17
C LYS A 89 12.27 -17.91 -17.60
N TYR A 90 12.01 -18.35 -16.37
CA TYR A 90 12.90 -19.26 -15.63
C TYR A 90 12.36 -20.70 -15.55
N TYR A 91 11.07 -20.89 -15.81
CA TYR A 91 10.36 -22.17 -15.93
C TYR A 91 9.58 -22.19 -17.25
#